data_AF-K0PP67-F1
#
_entry.id   AF-K0PP67-F1
#
_cell.length_a   1.000
_cell.length_b   1.000
_cell.length_c   1.000
_cell.angle_alpha   90.00
_cell.angle_beta   90.00
_cell.angle_gamma   90.00
#
_symmetry.space_group_name_H-M   'P 1'
#
loop_
_entity.id
_entity.type
_entity.pdbx_description
1 polymer ?
#
loop_
_entity_poly.entity_id
_entity_poly.type
_entity_poly.pdbx_seq_one_letter_code
_entity_poly.pdbx_strand_id
1 'polypeptide(L)'
;MQHTDLLILSRAVQQWYLYYDIDPDDQASTLLNRAAVELFDKGHRSVEGIATALIETYVGPWQGHFSAALPVGTKAGESPF
;
A
#
# COMPACT_ATOMS: atom_id res chain seq x y z
N MET A 1 -3.09 -11.79 15.84
CA MET A 1 -3.63 -12.17 14.52
C MET A 1 -3.32 -13.63 14.29
N GLN A 2 -4.30 -14.39 13.85
CA GLN A 2 -4.17 -15.81 13.51
C GLN A 2 -3.53 -15.96 12.11
N HIS A 3 -2.99 -17.13 11.81
CA HIS A 3 -2.39 -17.43 10.50
C HIS A 3 -3.40 -17.26 9.33
N THR A 4 -4.67 -17.60 9.56
CA THR A 4 -5.76 -17.40 8.60
C THR A 4 -6.01 -15.92 8.31
N ASP A 5 -5.91 -15.06 9.32
CA ASP A 5 -6.11 -13.61 9.16
C ASP A 5 -5.01 -13.04 8.26
N LEU A 6 -3.76 -13.46 8.46
CA LEU A 6 -2.63 -13.05 7.63
C LEU A 6 -2.79 -13.48 6.17
N LEU A 7 -3.35 -14.67 5.91
CA LEU A 7 -3.66 -15.14 4.56
C LEU A 7 -4.76 -14.33 3.90
N ILE A 8 -5.77 -13.91 4.66
CA ILE A 8 -6.86 -13.06 4.15
C ILE A 8 -6.29 -11.69 3.74
N LEU A 9 -5.46 -11.09 4.59
CA LEU A 9 -4.84 -9.80 4.37
C LEU A 9 -3.88 -9.83 3.17
N SER A 10 -2.96 -10.80 3.12
CA SER A 10 -1.98 -10.90 2.04
C SER A 10 -2.64 -11.13 0.69
N ARG A 11 -3.68 -11.96 0.64
CA ARG A 11 -4.42 -12.22 -0.60
C ARG A 11 -5.25 -11.02 -1.05
N ALA A 12 -5.80 -10.25 -0.12
CA ALA A 12 -6.53 -9.03 -0.46
C ALA A 12 -5.61 -7.96 -1.07
N VAL A 13 -4.42 -7.76 -0.49
CA VAL A 13 -3.39 -6.86 -1.03
C VAL A 13 -2.92 -7.32 -2.41
N GLN A 14 -2.72 -8.64 -2.60
CA GLN A 14 -2.35 -9.18 -3.91
C GLN A 14 -3.44 -8.98 -4.97
N GLN A 15 -4.72 -9.13 -4.61
CA GLN A 15 -5.83 -8.84 -5.52
C GLN A 15 -5.89 -7.37 -5.93
N TRP A 16 -5.56 -6.45 -5.02
CA TRP A 16 -5.46 -5.03 -5.36
C TRP A 16 -4.37 -4.76 -6.41
N TYR A 17 -3.17 -5.34 -6.25
CA TYR A 17 -2.11 -5.21 -7.25
C TYR A 17 -2.48 -5.81 -8.60
N LEU A 18 -3.11 -6.98 -8.61
CA LEU A 18 -3.59 -7.63 -9.82
C LEU A 18 -4.71 -6.83 -10.52
N TYR A 19 -5.58 -6.16 -9.75
CA TYR A 19 -6.64 -5.34 -10.32
C TYR A 19 -6.10 -4.13 -11.07
N TYR A 20 -5.08 -3.48 -10.54
CA TYR A 20 -4.46 -2.32 -11.17
C TYR A 20 -3.31 -2.66 -12.14
N ASP A 21 -2.91 -3.93 -12.22
CA ASP A 21 -1.76 -4.42 -13.00
C ASP A 21 -0.47 -3.65 -12.69
N ILE A 22 -0.15 -3.54 -11.39
CA ILE A 22 1.01 -2.78 -10.91
C ILE A 22 1.98 -3.72 -10.21
N ASP A 23 3.27 -3.51 -10.45
CA ASP A 23 4.32 -4.20 -9.71
C ASP A 23 4.24 -3.90 -8.20
N PRO A 24 4.40 -4.93 -7.35
CA PRO A 24 4.39 -4.73 -5.91
C PRO A 24 5.56 -3.84 -5.49
N ASP A 25 5.22 -2.70 -4.90
CA ASP A 25 6.17 -1.74 -4.34
C ASP A 25 6.17 -1.85 -2.80
N ASP A 26 7.33 -1.66 -2.18
CA ASP A 26 7.50 -1.88 -0.74
C ASP A 26 6.75 -0.82 0.10
N GLN A 27 6.68 0.41 -0.40
CA GLN A 27 5.94 1.51 0.21
C GLN A 27 4.43 1.32 0.06
N ALA A 28 3.96 0.98 -1.14
CA ALA A 28 2.56 0.66 -1.40
C ALA A 28 2.13 -0.58 -0.60
N SER A 29 2.97 -1.61 -0.50
CA SER A 29 2.69 -2.83 0.27
C SER A 29 2.56 -2.54 1.76
N THR A 30 3.42 -1.67 2.30
CA THR A 30 3.32 -1.25 3.71
C THR A 30 2.02 -0.50 4.00
N LEU A 31 1.61 0.41 3.10
CA LEU A 31 0.37 1.17 3.24
C LEU A 31 -0.86 0.26 3.13
N LEU A 32 -0.93 -0.55 2.08
CA LEU A 32 -2.04 -1.46 1.81
C LEU A 32 -2.19 -2.52 2.92
N ASN A 33 -1.08 -3.01 3.48
CA ASN A 33 -1.12 -3.95 4.60
C ASN A 33 -1.72 -3.30 5.86
N ARG A 34 -1.30 -2.07 6.21
CA ARG A 34 -1.89 -1.34 7.34
C ARG A 34 -3.39 -1.10 7.14
N ALA A 35 -3.77 -0.62 5.96
CA ALA A 35 -5.17 -0.38 5.63
C ALA A 35 -6.01 -1.67 5.67
N ALA A 36 -5.46 -2.79 5.16
CA ALA A 36 -6.11 -4.09 5.22
C ALA A 36 -6.35 -4.55 6.66
N VAL A 37 -5.38 -4.34 7.56
CA VAL A 37 -5.53 -4.65 8.99
C VAL A 37 -6.62 -3.80 9.63
N GLU A 38 -6.67 -2.49 9.34
CA GLU A 38 -7.72 -1.61 9.85
C GLU A 38 -9.11 -2.01 9.34
N LEU A 39 -9.24 -2.41 8.08
CA LEU A 39 -10.48 -2.93 7.52
C LEU A 39 -10.90 -4.24 8.19
N PHE A 40 -9.93 -5.12 8.47
CA PHE A 40 -10.17 -6.36 9.18
C PHE A 40 -10.67 -6.13 10.62
N ASP A 41 -10.08 -5.16 11.32
CA ASP A 41 -10.50 -4.76 12.66
C ASP A 41 -11.90 -4.13 12.67
N LYS A 42 -12.24 -3.36 11.63
CA LYS A 42 -13.59 -2.82 11.40
C LYS A 42 -14.67 -3.87 11.08
N GLY A 43 -14.27 -5.15 10.92
CA GLY A 43 -15.19 -6.26 10.73
C GLY A 43 -15.18 -6.90 9.33
N HIS A 44 -14.38 -6.39 8.39
CA HIS A 44 -14.23 -7.00 7.08
C HIS A 44 -13.32 -8.23 7.16
N ARG A 45 -13.90 -9.43 7.31
CA ARG A 45 -13.14 -10.70 7.45
C ARG A 45 -13.09 -11.56 6.18
N SER A 46 -13.27 -10.94 5.02
CA SER A 46 -13.28 -11.65 3.73
C SER A 46 -12.29 -11.00 2.77
N VAL A 47 -11.56 -11.83 2.02
CA VAL A 47 -10.56 -11.37 1.03
C VAL A 47 -11.18 -10.39 0.05
N GLU A 48 -12.32 -10.75 -0.54
CA GLU A 48 -13.02 -9.89 -1.51
C GLU A 48 -13.50 -8.59 -0.89
N GLY A 49 -14.02 -8.62 0.34
CA GLY A 49 -14.49 -7.42 1.03
C GLY A 49 -13.35 -6.44 1.33
N ILE A 50 -12.20 -6.95 1.78
CA ILE A 50 -11.01 -6.12 2.03
C ILE A 50 -10.44 -5.62 0.71
N ALA A 51 -10.30 -6.48 -0.31
CA ALA A 51 -9.78 -6.09 -1.61
C ALA A 51 -10.65 -5.01 -2.28
N THR A 52 -11.98 -5.18 -2.24
CA THR A 52 -12.93 -4.19 -2.78
C THR A 52 -12.80 -2.86 -2.03
N ALA A 53 -12.79 -2.89 -0.70
CA ALA A 53 -12.61 -1.68 0.09
C ALA A 53 -11.25 -1.00 -0.19
N LEU A 54 -10.19 -1.77 -0.41
CA LEU A 54 -8.89 -1.23 -0.82
C LEU A 54 -8.96 -0.62 -2.22
N ILE A 55 -9.66 -1.23 -3.17
CA ILE A 55 -9.83 -0.72 -4.54
C ILE A 55 -10.65 0.58 -4.54
N GLU A 56 -11.71 0.63 -3.74
CA GLU A 56 -12.60 1.79 -3.58
C GLU A 56 -11.91 2.95 -2.85
N THR A 57 -11.09 2.65 -1.84
CA THR A 57 -10.40 3.67 -1.01
C THR A 57 -9.11 4.15 -1.65
N TYR A 58 -8.34 3.23 -2.25
CA TYR A 58 -7.06 3.50 -2.90
C TYR A 58 -7.20 3.26 -4.39
N VAL A 59 -7.66 4.29 -5.10
CA VAL A 59 -7.85 4.27 -6.56
C VAL A 59 -6.51 4.42 -7.27
N GLY A 60 -5.69 3.37 -7.22
CA GLY A 60 -4.34 3.32 -7.81
C GLY A 60 -3.32 4.29 -7.18
N PRO A 61 -2.02 4.12 -7.48
CA PRO A 61 -0.93 4.96 -6.95
C PRO A 61 -0.86 6.36 -7.58
N TRP A 62 -1.77 6.70 -8.50
CA TRP A 62 -1.65 7.87 -9.38
C TRP A 62 -2.36 9.15 -8.88
N GLN A 63 -3.08 9.12 -7.74
CA GLN A 63 -3.77 10.30 -7.20
C GLN A 63 -2.92 11.15 -6.24
N GLY A 64 -1.68 10.76 -6.01
CA GLY A 64 -0.75 11.59 -5.27
C GLY A 64 0.52 10.81 -5.06
N HIS A 65 1.58 11.25 -5.76
CA HIS A 65 2.96 11.23 -5.28
C HIS A 65 3.04 10.61 -3.88
N PHE A 66 3.40 9.32 -3.81
CA PHE A 66 3.95 8.70 -2.61
C PHE A 66 5.22 9.48 -2.30
N SER A 67 5.09 10.70 -1.76
CA SER A 67 6.21 11.55 -1.45
C SER A 67 6.80 10.99 -0.18
N ALA A 68 7.57 9.92 -0.35
CA ALA A 68 8.72 9.68 0.48
C ALA A 68 9.66 10.87 0.23
N ALA A 69 9.38 11.98 0.91
CA ALA A 69 10.35 13.04 1.11
C ALA A 69 11.50 12.43 1.93
N LEU A 70 12.40 11.72 1.25
CA LEU A 70 13.74 11.54 1.71
C LEU A 70 14.38 12.94 1.71
N PRO A 71 14.88 13.45 2.85
CA PRO A 71 15.85 14.52 2.79
C PRO A 71 17.14 13.92 2.21
N VAL A 72 17.21 13.79 0.88
CA VAL A 72 18.48 13.56 0.20
C VAL A 72 19.28 14.85 0.36
N GLY A 73 20.16 14.82 1.35
CA GLY A 73 21.21 15.83 1.52
C GLY A 73 22.14 15.78 0.31
N THR A 74 21.77 16.46 -0.76
CA THR A 74 22.71 16.83 -1.82
C THR A 74 23.26 18.21 -1.47
N LYS A 75 24.22 18.23 -0.53
CA LYS A 75 25.25 19.28 -0.48
C LYS A 75 26.22 18.99 -1.62
N ALA A 76 25.96 19.53 -2.81
CA ALA A 76 26.97 19.65 -3.86
C ALA A 76 26.52 20.71 -4.86
N GLY A 77 26.86 21.97 -4.58
CA GLY A 77 26.46 23.04 -5.49
C GLY A 77 26.84 24.46 -5.09
N GLU A 78 28.02 24.68 -4.51
CA GLU A 78 28.63 26.03 -4.54
C GLU A 78 30.14 25.96 -4.27
N SER A 79 30.86 25.53 -5.29
CA SER A 79 32.14 26.14 -5.67
C SER A 79 32.26 26.03 -7.18
N PRO A 80 32.23 27.17 -7.87
CA PRO A 80 33.23 27.39 -8.88
C PRO A 80 33.83 28.79 -8.68
N PHE A 81 35.14 28.78 -8.37
CA PHE A 81 36.07 29.90 -8.24
C PHE A 81 36.06 30.68 -6.92
#